data_AF-A0A0R3TAR8-F1
#
_entry.id   AF-A0A0R3TAR8-F1
#
_cell.length_a   1.000
_cell.length_b   1.000
_cell.length_c   1.000
_cell.angle_alpha   90.00
_cell.angle_beta   90.00
_cell.angle_gamma   90.00
#
_symmetry.space_group_name_H-M   'P 1'
#
loop_
_entity.id
_entity.type
_entity.pdbx_description
1 polymer ?
#
loop_
_entity_poly.entity_id
_entity_poly.type
_entity_poly.pdbx_seq_one_letter_code
_entity_poly.pdbx_strand_id
1 'polypeptide(L)'
;MSNDFRLGFEGQPPVYADALDYLNMIFTGVFTVEFILKLTALGFKNYFNDLFNVFDFIIVVGSFVDIVLSHIAENSKFFSINFFRLFRVMRLVKLLSRGEGIRTLLWTFVKSFQALPYVALLILMLFFIYAVIGMQMFGKIALNNPDSAITVNSNFQTFPQAVLILFRSATGEAWQDIMFSCVGGELK
;
A
#
# COMPACT_ATOMS: atom_id res chain seq x y z
N MET A 1 22.24 -12.96 -7.02
CA MET A 1 20.79 -12.69 -7.05
C MET A 1 20.47 -11.79 -5.86
N SER A 2 20.92 -10.53 -5.91
CA SER A 2 20.78 -9.59 -4.79
C SER A 2 19.49 -8.80 -4.96
N ASN A 3 18.67 -8.87 -3.91
CA ASN A 3 17.42 -8.16 -3.77
C ASN A 3 17.69 -6.67 -3.55
N ASP A 4 17.93 -5.86 -4.58
CA ASP A 4 18.07 -4.41 -4.40
C ASP A 4 17.12 -3.63 -5.29
N PHE A 5 15.84 -3.59 -4.88
CA PHE A 5 14.89 -2.58 -5.36
C PHE A 5 15.18 -1.25 -4.62
N ARG A 6 16.35 -0.69 -4.90
CA ARG A 6 16.56 0.76 -4.92
C ARG A 6 15.87 1.28 -6.19
N LEU A 7 15.84 2.59 -6.45
CA LEU A 7 15.44 3.17 -7.75
C LEU A 7 16.40 2.77 -8.91
N GLY A 8 16.99 1.58 -8.84
CA GLY A 8 17.86 0.99 -9.83
C GLY A 8 17.05 0.16 -10.81
N PHE A 9 17.25 0.47 -12.08
CA PHE A 9 16.89 -0.43 -13.18
C PHE A 9 17.85 -1.62 -13.18
N GLU A 10 17.41 -2.78 -13.67
CA GLU A 10 18.30 -3.93 -13.83
C GLU A 10 19.52 -3.52 -14.69
N GLY A 11 20.73 -3.67 -14.13
CA GLY A 11 21.99 -3.26 -14.79
C GLY A 11 22.52 -1.87 -14.44
N GLN A 12 22.05 -1.24 -13.36
CA GLN A 12 22.53 0.07 -12.92
C GLN A 12 24.05 0.09 -12.66
N PRO A 13 24.80 1.11 -13.14
CA PRO A 13 26.22 1.24 -12.84
C PRO A 13 26.46 1.50 -11.34
N PRO A 14 27.51 0.94 -10.74
CA PRO A 14 27.76 1.01 -9.29
C PRO A 14 27.83 2.45 -8.76
N VAL A 15 28.36 3.38 -9.57
CA VAL A 15 28.46 4.81 -9.24
C VAL A 15 27.09 5.45 -8.95
N TYR A 16 26.03 5.04 -9.65
CA TYR A 16 24.70 5.59 -9.42
C TYR A 16 24.07 5.06 -8.12
N ALA A 17 24.35 3.81 -7.77
CA ALA A 17 23.87 3.23 -6.51
C ALA A 17 24.50 3.95 -5.31
N ASP A 18 25.82 4.17 -5.37
CA ASP A 18 26.56 4.90 -4.33
C ASP A 18 26.06 6.35 -4.20
N ALA A 19 25.82 7.04 -5.33
CA ALA A 19 25.29 8.39 -5.33
C ALA A 19 23.90 8.47 -4.66
N LEU A 20 23.00 7.52 -4.93
CA LEU A 20 21.68 7.46 -4.31
C LEU A 20 21.76 7.22 -2.79
N ASP A 21 22.73 6.44 -2.33
CA ASP A 21 22.93 6.17 -0.91
C ASP A 21 23.45 7.37 -0.13
N TYR A 22 24.43 8.08 -0.70
CA TYR A 22 24.89 9.36 -0.13
C TYR A 22 23.75 10.37 -0.02
N LEU A 23 22.92 10.47 -1.07
CA LEU A 23 21.79 11.37 -1.11
C LEU A 23 20.74 11.00 -0.04
N ASN A 24 20.45 9.71 0.12
CA ASN A 24 19.55 9.20 1.17
C ASN A 24 20.05 9.52 2.59
N MET A 25 21.37 9.44 2.82
CA MET A 25 21.98 9.81 4.10
C MET A 25 21.82 11.32 4.36
N ILE A 26 22.12 12.16 3.38
CA ILE A 26 21.97 13.63 3.48
C ILE A 26 20.52 14.01 3.79
N PHE A 27 19.55 13.45 3.07
CA PHE A 27 18.14 13.71 3.34
C PHE A 27 17.71 13.29 4.75
N THR A 28 18.20 12.14 5.24
CA THR A 28 17.91 11.72 6.62
C THR A 28 18.44 12.73 7.63
N GLY A 29 19.66 13.23 7.43
CA GLY A 29 20.24 14.27 8.28
C GLY A 29 19.42 15.55 8.28
N VAL A 30 19.08 16.09 7.10
CA VAL A 30 18.28 17.31 6.96
C VAL A 30 16.91 17.16 7.63
N PHE A 31 16.23 16.01 7.45
CA PHE A 31 14.92 15.79 8.07
C PHE A 31 15.01 15.64 9.59
N THR A 32 16.09 15.07 10.10
CA THR A 32 16.33 14.98 11.54
C THR A 32 16.51 16.38 12.15
N VAL A 33 17.28 17.24 11.49
CA VAL A 33 17.46 18.64 11.92
C VAL A 33 16.14 19.40 11.86
N GLU A 34 15.38 19.28 10.77
CA GLU A 34 14.04 19.89 10.63
C GLU A 34 13.11 19.46 11.78
N PHE A 35 13.09 18.16 12.10
CA PHE A 35 12.31 17.62 13.21
C PHE A 35 12.72 18.23 14.56
N ILE A 36 14.03 18.23 14.87
CA ILE A 36 14.54 18.77 16.14
C ILE A 36 14.17 20.25 16.28
N LEU A 37 14.38 21.06 15.24
CA LEU A 37 14.05 22.48 15.24
C LEU A 37 12.55 22.71 15.50
N LYS A 38 11.67 21.95 14.82
CA LYS A 38 10.22 22.05 15.05
C LYS A 38 9.83 21.62 16.46
N LEU A 39 10.44 20.53 16.97
CA LEU A 39 10.15 20.03 18.32
C LEU A 39 10.53 21.05 19.39
N THR A 40 11.70 21.70 19.25
CA THR A 40 12.16 22.73 20.19
C THR A 40 11.37 24.02 20.07
N ALA A 41 10.95 24.41 18.87
CA ALA A 41 10.22 25.67 18.64
C ALA A 41 8.74 25.58 19.04
N LEU A 42 8.07 24.46 18.75
CA LEU A 42 6.63 24.28 19.01
C LEU A 42 6.35 23.67 20.39
N GLY A 43 7.34 23.00 20.99
CA GLY A 43 7.18 22.22 22.22
C GLY A 43 6.46 20.89 21.97
N PHE A 44 6.68 19.93 22.87
CA PHE A 44 6.22 18.53 22.70
C PHE A 44 4.70 18.43 22.48
N LYS A 45 3.90 19.09 23.32
CA LYS A 45 2.43 18.99 23.26
C LYS A 45 1.84 19.56 21.96
N ASN A 46 2.38 20.67 21.47
CA ASN A 46 1.85 21.30 20.25
C ASN A 46 2.32 20.56 19.00
N TYR A 47 3.54 19.99 19.03
CA TYR A 47 4.08 19.19 17.93
C TYR A 47 3.22 17.96 17.62
N PHE A 48 2.82 17.20 18.64
CA PHE A 48 2.04 15.96 18.45
C PHE A 48 0.55 16.17 18.18
N ASN A 49 0.03 17.40 18.29
CA ASN A 49 -1.35 17.72 17.91
C ASN A 49 -1.53 17.93 16.40
N ASP A 50 -0.47 18.28 15.67
CA ASP A 50 -0.51 18.45 14.22
C ASP A 50 -0.15 17.14 13.51
N LEU A 51 -1.11 16.58 12.77
CA LEU A 51 -0.93 15.33 12.01
C LEU A 51 0.27 15.39 11.06
N PHE A 52 0.56 16.54 10.46
CA PHE A 52 1.69 16.65 9.52
C PHE A 52 3.04 16.59 10.23
N ASN A 53 3.10 17.08 11.48
CA ASN A 53 4.30 16.98 12.30
C ASN A 53 4.48 15.56 12.87
N VAL A 54 3.38 14.90 13.26
CA VAL A 54 3.41 13.48 13.64
C VAL A 54 3.89 12.61 12.48
N PHE A 55 3.40 12.87 11.26
CA PHE A 55 3.86 12.20 10.05
C PHE A 55 5.37 12.40 9.83
N ASP A 56 5.86 13.62 10.02
CA ASP A 56 7.28 13.95 9.90
C ASP A 56 8.14 13.17 10.89
N PHE A 57 7.67 13.03 12.14
CA PHE A 57 8.33 12.25 13.18
C PHE A 57 8.39 10.75 12.82
N ILE A 58 7.30 10.17 12.33
CA ILE A 58 7.26 8.76 11.90
C ILE A 58 8.29 8.50 10.78
N ILE A 59 8.44 9.43 9.84
CA ILE A 59 9.43 9.31 8.76
C ILE A 59 10.86 9.34 9.31
N VAL A 60 11.16 10.23 10.25
CA VAL A 60 12.50 10.30 10.86
C VAL A 60 12.80 8.99 11.60
N VAL A 61 11.88 8.51 12.44
CA VAL A 61 12.05 7.24 13.16
C VAL A 61 12.20 6.06 12.19
N GLY A 62 11.34 5.94 11.19
CA GLY A 62 11.41 4.88 10.17
C GLY A 62 12.73 4.93 9.37
N SER A 63 13.27 6.12 9.16
CA SER A 63 14.56 6.33 8.50
C SER A 63 15.74 5.84 9.34
N PHE A 64 15.72 6.09 10.66
CA PHE A 64 16.74 5.54 11.57
C PHE A 64 16.65 4.01 11.64
N VAL A 65 15.43 3.47 11.72
CA VAL A 65 15.22 2.00 11.74
C VAL A 65 15.72 1.37 10.45
N ASP A 66 15.45 1.96 9.28
CA ASP A 66 15.97 1.47 7.99
C ASP A 66 17.51 1.46 7.93
N ILE A 67 18.16 2.54 8.40
CA ILE A 67 19.63 2.61 8.45
C ILE A 67 20.19 1.55 9.40
N VAL A 68 19.68 1.46 10.63
CA VAL A 68 20.15 0.49 11.63
C VAL A 68 19.95 -0.95 11.14
N LEU A 69 18.77 -1.25 10.59
CA LEU A 69 18.48 -2.59 10.06
C LEU A 69 19.34 -2.91 8.84
N SER A 70 19.65 -1.94 7.97
CA SER A 70 20.55 -2.19 6.83
C SER A 70 21.96 -2.60 7.27
N HIS A 71 22.44 -2.12 8.42
CA HIS A 71 23.74 -2.51 9.00
C HIS A 71 23.67 -3.87 9.74
N ILE A 72 22.52 -4.22 10.35
CA ILE A 72 22.34 -5.48 11.10
C ILE A 72 21.98 -6.64 10.16
N ALA A 73 21.25 -6.38 9.08
CA ALA A 73 20.76 -7.38 8.14
C ALA A 73 21.86 -8.09 7.35
N GLU A 74 23.08 -7.53 7.28
CA GLU A 74 24.27 -8.26 6.80
C GLU A 74 24.49 -9.56 7.58
N ASN A 75 24.03 -9.63 8.85
CA ASN A 75 24.18 -10.78 9.74
C ASN A 75 22.89 -11.58 9.99
N SER A 76 21.72 -11.14 9.49
CA SER A 76 20.44 -11.78 9.86
C SER A 76 19.40 -11.78 8.72
N LYS A 77 19.08 -12.98 8.22
CA LYS A 77 18.08 -13.24 7.16
C LYS A 77 16.61 -13.17 7.63
N PHE A 78 16.34 -12.74 8.87
CA PHE A 78 15.05 -12.99 9.52
C PHE A 78 14.01 -11.86 9.41
N PHE A 79 14.38 -10.66 8.97
CA PHE A 79 13.41 -9.58 8.75
C PHE A 79 13.25 -9.26 7.26
N SER A 80 11.99 -9.11 6.83
CA SER A 80 11.66 -8.68 5.48
C SER A 80 12.18 -7.26 5.24
N ILE A 81 13.40 -7.17 4.71
CA ILE A 81 14.08 -5.94 4.30
C ILE A 81 13.16 -5.12 3.36
N ASN A 82 12.29 -5.81 2.61
CA ASN A 82 11.34 -5.18 1.68
C ASN A 82 10.29 -4.29 2.36
N PHE A 83 9.83 -4.61 3.57
CA PHE A 83 8.85 -3.77 4.25
C PHE A 83 9.48 -2.45 4.74
N PHE A 84 10.68 -2.51 5.31
CA PHE A 84 11.37 -1.31 5.81
C PHE A 84 11.77 -0.36 4.68
N ARG A 85 12.01 -0.86 3.47
CA ARG A 85 12.21 -0.04 2.26
C ARG A 85 11.03 0.89 1.96
N LEU A 86 9.80 0.57 2.39
CA LEU A 86 8.65 1.46 2.23
C LEU A 86 8.82 2.79 2.96
N PHE A 87 9.54 2.82 4.10
CA PHE A 87 9.83 4.07 4.82
C PHE A 87 10.64 5.07 3.97
N ARG A 88 11.46 4.58 3.02
CA ARG A 88 12.16 5.46 2.08
C ARG A 88 11.19 6.16 1.14
N VAL A 89 10.16 5.47 0.66
CA VAL A 89 9.11 6.03 -0.20
C VAL A 89 8.29 7.10 0.54
N MET A 90 8.07 6.91 1.84
CA MET A 90 7.39 7.90 2.69
C MET A 90 8.09 9.28 2.71
N ARG A 91 9.41 9.32 2.51
CA ARG A 91 10.16 10.59 2.40
C ARG A 91 9.75 11.41 1.16
N LEU A 92 9.36 10.76 0.06
CA LEU A 92 8.83 11.45 -1.11
C LEU A 92 7.44 12.04 -0.80
N VAL A 93 6.64 11.33 0.00
CA VAL A 93 5.32 11.81 0.46
C VAL A 93 5.44 13.05 1.35
N LYS A 94 6.55 13.21 2.10
CA LYS A 94 6.84 14.45 2.85
C LYS A 94 6.92 15.70 1.95
N LEU A 95 7.37 15.56 0.70
CA LEU A 95 7.40 16.70 -0.22
C LEU A 95 5.99 17.23 -0.50
N LEU A 96 5.00 16.33 -0.57
CA LEU A 96 3.59 16.68 -0.74
C LEU A 96 3.05 17.39 0.50
N SER A 97 3.51 17.02 1.70
CA SER A 97 3.08 17.67 2.95
C SER A 97 3.75 19.02 3.22
N ARG A 98 4.62 19.54 2.33
CA ARG A 98 5.19 20.89 2.47
C ARG A 98 4.32 21.99 1.84
N GLY A 99 3.49 21.66 0.85
CA GLY A 99 2.62 22.63 0.20
C GLY A 99 1.35 22.90 1.00
N GLU A 100 1.11 24.15 1.40
CA GLU A 100 -0.12 24.56 2.11
C GLU A 100 -1.39 24.22 1.31
N GLY A 101 -1.34 24.37 -0.01
CA GLY A 101 -2.42 23.94 -0.91
C GLY A 101 -2.68 22.44 -0.84
N ILE A 102 -1.64 21.61 -0.87
CA ILE A 102 -1.77 20.14 -0.79
C ILE A 102 -2.28 19.74 0.60
N ARG A 103 -1.80 20.36 1.68
CA ARG A 103 -2.32 20.12 3.04
C ARG A 103 -3.81 20.39 3.12
N THR A 104 -4.25 21.50 2.53
CA THR A 104 -5.67 21.90 2.50
C THR A 104 -6.50 20.90 1.68
N LEU A 105 -5.99 20.45 0.53
CA LEU A 105 -6.64 19.42 -0.28
C LEU A 105 -6.75 18.08 0.44
N LEU A 106 -5.68 17.61 1.08
CA LEU A 106 -5.70 16.38 1.86
C LEU A 106 -6.64 16.49 3.07
N TRP A 107 -6.66 17.63 3.74
CA TRP A 107 -7.57 17.87 4.86
C TRP A 107 -9.04 17.85 4.42
N THR A 108 -9.36 18.53 3.31
CA THR A 108 -10.71 18.52 2.74
C THR A 108 -11.13 17.14 2.24
N PHE A 109 -10.19 16.37 1.67
CA PHE A 109 -10.41 14.97 1.32
C PHE A 109 -10.70 14.10 2.54
N VAL A 110 -9.90 14.18 3.60
CA VAL A 110 -10.16 13.43 4.85
C VAL A 110 -11.50 13.85 5.47
N LYS A 111 -11.86 15.13 5.40
CA LYS A 111 -13.17 15.62 5.85
C LYS A 111 -14.33 15.05 5.03
N SER A 112 -14.17 14.87 3.72
CA SER A 112 -15.23 14.29 2.88
C SER A 112 -15.50 12.82 3.22
N PHE A 113 -14.49 12.06 3.69
CA PHE A 113 -14.69 10.70 4.19
C PHE A 113 -15.66 10.60 5.37
N GLN A 114 -15.81 11.66 6.17
CA GLN A 114 -16.77 11.66 7.29
C GLN A 114 -18.22 11.49 6.82
N ALA A 115 -18.53 11.86 5.57
CA ALA A 115 -19.86 11.72 4.98
C ALA A 115 -20.08 10.37 4.27
N LEU A 116 -19.02 9.59 4.03
CA LEU A 116 -19.08 8.34 3.26
C LEU A 116 -19.28 7.02 4.04
N PRO A 117 -19.26 6.93 5.40
CA PRO A 117 -19.24 5.63 6.06
C PRO A 117 -20.54 4.84 5.83
N TYR A 118 -21.69 5.50 5.78
CA TYR A 118 -22.97 4.83 5.53
C TYR A 118 -23.08 4.25 4.12
N VAL A 119 -22.58 4.98 3.12
CA VAL A 119 -22.54 4.51 1.73
C VAL A 119 -21.55 3.35 1.59
N ALA A 120 -20.37 3.47 2.19
CA ALA A 120 -19.38 2.40 2.20
C ALA A 120 -19.91 1.13 2.88
N LEU A 121 -20.63 1.27 4.00
CA LEU A 121 -21.26 0.15 4.71
C LEU A 121 -22.31 -0.53 3.83
N LEU A 122 -23.13 0.24 3.11
CA LEU A 122 -24.12 -0.31 2.17
C LEU A 122 -23.43 -1.12 1.05
N ILE A 123 -22.35 -0.60 0.48
CA ILE A 123 -21.56 -1.30 -0.55
C ILE A 123 -20.93 -2.58 0.03
N LEU A 124 -20.39 -2.53 1.24
CA LEU A 124 -19.83 -3.71 1.92
C LEU A 124 -20.90 -4.77 2.20
N MET A 125 -22.10 -4.36 2.62
CA MET A 125 -23.23 -5.27 2.83
C MET A 125 -23.66 -5.91 1.51
N LEU A 126 -23.70 -5.15 0.42
CA LEU A 126 -23.97 -5.67 -0.91
C LEU A 126 -22.93 -6.74 -1.29
N PHE A 127 -21.64 -6.42 -1.15
CA PHE A 127 -20.55 -7.35 -1.45
C PHE A 127 -20.62 -8.61 -0.59
N PHE A 128 -20.99 -8.48 0.69
CA PHE A 128 -21.17 -9.63 1.58
C PHE A 128 -22.29 -10.56 1.09
N ILE A 129 -23.48 -10.02 0.80
CA ILE A 129 -24.63 -10.82 0.34
C ILE A 129 -24.29 -11.52 -0.97
N TYR A 130 -23.77 -10.79 -1.96
CA TYR A 130 -23.43 -11.37 -3.26
C TYR A 130 -22.25 -12.34 -3.19
N ALA A 131 -21.30 -12.15 -2.27
CA ALA A 131 -20.20 -13.10 -2.07
C ALA A 131 -20.74 -14.44 -1.54
N VAL A 132 -21.65 -14.41 -0.56
CA VAL A 132 -22.27 -15.63 -0.02
C VAL A 132 -23.11 -16.34 -1.07
N ILE A 133 -23.94 -15.60 -1.83
CA ILE A 133 -24.72 -16.16 -2.94
C ILE A 133 -23.78 -16.77 -4.00
N GLY A 134 -22.74 -16.04 -4.40
CA GLY A 134 -21.76 -16.49 -5.38
C GLY A 134 -21.03 -17.76 -4.95
N MET A 135 -20.65 -17.86 -3.67
CA MET A 135 -20.05 -19.10 -3.14
C MET A 135 -21.01 -20.28 -3.17
N GLN A 136 -22.30 -20.06 -2.84
CA GLN A 136 -23.29 -21.13 -2.86
C GLN A 136 -23.64 -21.59 -4.28
N MET A 137 -23.69 -20.67 -5.25
CA MET A 137 -24.06 -20.99 -6.62
C MET A 137 -22.88 -21.44 -7.49
N PHE A 138 -21.73 -20.77 -7.37
CA PHE A 138 -20.58 -20.90 -8.28
C PHE A 138 -19.34 -21.48 -7.60
N GLY A 139 -19.38 -21.81 -6.31
CA GLY A 139 -18.24 -22.36 -5.56
C GLY A 139 -17.80 -23.77 -5.99
N LYS A 140 -18.57 -24.46 -6.84
CA LYS A 140 -18.25 -25.80 -7.36
C LYS A 140 -17.69 -25.81 -8.77
N ILE A 141 -17.54 -24.65 -9.41
CA ILE A 141 -16.98 -24.57 -10.77
C ILE A 141 -15.53 -25.06 -10.74
N ALA A 142 -15.19 -25.95 -11.67
CA ALA A 142 -13.84 -26.49 -11.83
C ALA A 142 -12.88 -25.41 -12.34
N LEU A 143 -11.66 -25.40 -11.81
CA LEU A 143 -10.64 -24.38 -12.11
C LEU A 143 -9.65 -24.82 -13.21
N ASN A 144 -9.99 -25.89 -13.92
CA ASN A 144 -9.05 -26.61 -14.79
C ASN A 144 -9.07 -26.13 -16.24
N ASN A 145 -10.00 -25.23 -16.59
CA ASN A 145 -10.13 -24.72 -17.95
C ASN A 145 -9.25 -23.46 -18.13
N PRO A 146 -8.20 -23.49 -18.98
CA PRO A 146 -7.32 -22.35 -19.20
C PRO A 146 -7.97 -21.17 -19.93
N ASP A 147 -9.10 -21.40 -20.63
CA ASP A 147 -9.83 -20.35 -21.35
C ASP A 147 -10.94 -19.69 -20.50
N SER A 148 -11.11 -20.15 -19.26
CA SER A 148 -12.10 -19.62 -18.31
C SER A 148 -11.53 -18.43 -17.54
N ALA A 149 -12.36 -17.40 -17.33
CA ALA A 149 -12.05 -16.30 -16.42
C ALA A 149 -12.07 -16.72 -14.93
N ILE A 150 -12.64 -17.90 -14.62
CA ILE A 150 -12.64 -18.48 -13.28
C ILE A 150 -11.39 -19.36 -13.12
N THR A 151 -10.42 -18.85 -12.34
CA THR A 151 -9.11 -19.46 -12.14
C THR A 151 -8.79 -19.64 -10.66
N VAL A 152 -7.64 -20.23 -10.33
CA VAL A 152 -7.15 -20.37 -8.94
C VAL A 152 -7.04 -19.02 -8.23
N ASN A 153 -6.76 -17.94 -8.96
CA ASN A 153 -6.62 -16.58 -8.44
C ASN A 153 -7.91 -15.76 -8.49
N SER A 154 -8.97 -16.28 -9.10
CA SER A 154 -10.25 -15.59 -9.27
C SER A 154 -11.38 -16.62 -9.30
N ASN A 155 -11.92 -16.98 -8.14
CA ASN A 155 -13.01 -17.95 -8.01
C ASN A 155 -13.94 -17.68 -6.82
N PHE A 156 -15.08 -18.37 -6.80
CA PHE A 156 -16.07 -18.32 -5.72
C PHE A 156 -15.91 -19.44 -4.69
N GLN A 157 -14.73 -20.06 -4.55
CA GLN A 157 -14.56 -21.17 -3.60
C GLN A 157 -14.33 -20.70 -2.16
N THR A 158 -13.83 -19.48 -1.98
CA THR A 158 -13.58 -18.88 -0.66
C THR A 158 -14.09 -17.45 -0.59
N PHE A 159 -14.43 -16.99 0.61
CA PHE A 159 -15.04 -15.68 0.81
C PHE A 159 -14.15 -14.51 0.32
N PRO A 160 -12.84 -14.42 0.65
CA PRO A 160 -12.00 -13.34 0.15
C PRO A 160 -11.88 -13.32 -1.37
N GLN A 161 -11.79 -14.50 -2.01
CA GLN A 161 -11.71 -14.61 -3.47
C GLN A 161 -13.03 -14.20 -4.16
N ALA A 162 -14.18 -14.57 -3.58
CA ALA A 162 -15.49 -14.14 -4.05
C ALA A 162 -15.64 -12.62 -3.98
N VAL A 163 -15.18 -11.99 -2.88
CA VAL A 163 -15.18 -10.52 -2.75
C VAL A 163 -14.26 -9.86 -3.77
N LEU A 164 -13.08 -10.44 -4.06
CA LEU A 164 -12.17 -9.93 -5.09
C LEU A 164 -12.78 -9.99 -6.50
N ILE A 165 -13.49 -11.07 -6.85
CA ILE A 165 -14.23 -11.13 -8.11
C ILE A 165 -15.32 -10.06 -8.16
N LEU A 166 -16.11 -9.90 -7.10
CA LEU A 166 -17.17 -8.90 -7.08
C LEU A 166 -16.60 -7.49 -7.17
N PHE A 167 -15.46 -7.22 -6.53
CA PHE A 167 -14.74 -5.96 -6.67
C PHE A 167 -14.27 -5.74 -8.12
N ARG A 168 -13.64 -6.75 -8.74
CA ARG A 168 -13.24 -6.71 -10.15
C ARG A 168 -14.43 -6.40 -11.07
N SER A 169 -15.55 -7.09 -10.88
CA SER A 169 -16.79 -6.85 -11.63
C SER A 169 -17.37 -5.46 -11.37
N ALA A 170 -17.31 -4.95 -10.13
CA ALA A 170 -17.80 -3.61 -9.78
C ALA A 170 -16.95 -2.49 -10.41
N THR A 171 -15.65 -2.73 -10.63
CA THR A 171 -14.79 -1.83 -11.39
C THR A 171 -15.00 -1.89 -12.92
N GLY A 172 -15.86 -2.82 -13.38
CA GLY A 172 -16.15 -3.03 -14.80
C GLY A 172 -15.09 -3.83 -15.55
N GLU A 173 -14.11 -4.40 -14.85
CA GLU A 173 -13.02 -5.14 -15.48
C GLU A 173 -13.45 -6.56 -15.82
N ALA A 174 -13.57 -6.86 -17.13
CA ALA A 174 -13.81 -8.20 -17.66
C ALA A 174 -15.00 -8.96 -17.04
N TRP A 175 -16.01 -8.24 -16.53
CA TRP A 175 -17.15 -8.83 -15.83
C TRP A 175 -17.99 -9.75 -16.73
N GLN A 176 -18.04 -9.44 -18.04
CA GLN A 176 -18.72 -10.29 -19.02
C GLN A 176 -18.05 -11.66 -19.17
N ASP A 177 -16.72 -11.73 -19.11
CA ASP A 177 -15.98 -12.98 -19.27
C ASP A 177 -16.16 -13.88 -18.04
N ILE A 178 -16.22 -13.25 -16.85
CA ILE A 178 -16.57 -13.91 -15.59
C ILE A 178 -17.99 -14.46 -15.67
N MET A 179 -18.95 -13.68 -16.18
CA MET A 179 -20.33 -14.12 -16.36
C MET A 179 -20.42 -15.32 -17.30
N PHE A 180 -19.79 -15.25 -18.49
CA PHE A 180 -19.81 -16.37 -19.44
C PHE A 180 -19.13 -17.62 -18.87
N SER A 181 -18.05 -17.46 -18.12
CA SER A 181 -17.36 -18.56 -17.43
C SER A 181 -18.22 -19.20 -16.33
N CYS A 182 -19.09 -18.43 -15.67
CA CYS A 182 -20.06 -18.97 -14.71
C CYS A 182 -21.21 -19.72 -15.38
N VAL A 183 -21.61 -19.32 -16.59
CA VAL A 183 -22.69 -19.98 -17.36
C VAL A 183 -22.19 -21.28 -18.00
N GLY A 184 -21.00 -21.27 -18.58
CA GLY A 184 -20.39 -22.43 -19.25
C GLY A 184 -19.50 -23.29 -18.35
N GLY A 185 -19.44 -23.00 -17.05
CA GLY A 185 -18.52 -23.65 -16.12
C GLY A 185 -18.88 -25.10 -15.83
N GLU A 186 -17.96 -26.02 -16.13
CA GLU A 186 -18.09 -27.42 -15.73
C GLU A 186 -17.94 -27.54 -14.20
N LEU A 187 -18.83 -28.33 -13.58
CA LEU A 187 -18.81 -28.57 -12.14
C LEU A 187 -17.77 -29.63 -11.78
N LYS A 188 -17.13 -29.45 -10.62
CA LYS A 188 -16.24 -30.43 -10.01
C LYS A 188 -17.00 -31.63 -9.41
#